data_AF-A0A0G2FLV2-F1
#
_entry.id   AF-A0A0G2FLV2-F1
#
_cell.length_a   1.000
_cell.length_b   1.000
_cell.length_c   1.000
_cell.angle_alpha   90.00
_cell.angle_beta   90.00
_cell.angle_gamma   90.00
#
_symmetry.space_group_name_H-M   'P 1'
#
loop_
_entity.id
_entity.type
_entity.pdbx_description
1 polymer ?
#
loop_
_entity_poly.entity_id
_entity_poly.type
_entity_poly.pdbx_seq_one_letter_code
_entity_poly.pdbx_strand_id
1 'polypeptide(L)'
;MTPSRHFDDSSDDDDDYLEAEEEPPSPAASNHPTIPLHPIATMQDAFAESLDEATKGSVEQKPKLKTLDAKARREKLLDEDKSEGPPNRLWRFRPGQKCHELRKLMAQISFGVYLLINGMANSNAQVLSILQGHIDEVDEFLEAAMEDVRLATQDLNERLDFLKLPMENMEIFEQMLENRKFRLQIVEGNVKIEHILSRTSTAHTQTIRDISEGLRAAKQFSQYLASNEKGQWRQERSDVVDVFDAMKGNTEGWYNAFTALESQSTLLSGLCVRLSTMIVEIDKRAGEN
;
A
#
# COMPACT_ATOMS: atom_id res chain seq x y z
N MET A 1 -58.17 56.57 10.88
CA MET A 1 -57.94 58.01 11.10
C MET A 1 -56.59 58.16 11.78
N THR A 2 -55.59 58.62 11.04
CA THR A 2 -54.29 59.07 11.57
C THR A 2 -54.40 60.56 11.90
N PRO A 3 -53.57 61.06 12.83
CA PRO A 3 -52.43 61.90 12.42
C PRO A 3 -51.20 61.64 13.33
N SER A 4 -50.01 62.22 13.18
CA SER A 4 -49.19 62.82 12.12
C SER A 4 -48.01 63.47 12.87
N ARG A 5 -46.75 63.17 12.48
CA ARG A 5 -45.51 63.99 12.52
C ARG A 5 -45.11 64.71 13.84
N HIS A 6 -43.88 65.12 14.14
CA HIS A 6 -42.46 64.96 13.78
C HIS A 6 -41.73 66.05 14.64
N PHE A 7 -40.39 66.04 14.69
CA PHE A 7 -39.43 66.99 15.33
C PHE A 7 -39.04 66.74 16.78
N ASP A 8 -37.80 66.98 17.24
CA ASP A 8 -36.43 66.96 16.68
C ASP A 8 -35.50 67.27 17.87
N ASP A 9 -34.23 66.87 17.74
CA ASP A 9 -33.04 67.58 18.22
C ASP A 9 -32.80 67.78 19.74
N SER A 10 -31.78 67.11 20.28
CA SER A 10 -30.56 67.82 20.70
C SER A 10 -29.50 66.89 21.31
N SER A 11 -28.41 66.80 20.55
CA SER A 11 -26.99 66.67 20.96
C SER A 11 -26.58 65.53 21.90
N ASP A 12 -26.08 64.48 21.24
CA ASP A 12 -25.06 63.57 21.75
C ASP A 12 -23.77 64.35 22.08
N ASP A 13 -23.39 64.38 23.35
CA ASP A 13 -22.00 64.45 23.80
C ASP A 13 -21.58 63.01 24.06
N ASP A 14 -20.98 62.35 23.07
CA ASP A 14 -20.37 61.04 23.25
C ASP A 14 -18.89 61.09 22.84
N ASP A 15 -18.09 60.66 23.81
CA ASP A 15 -16.65 60.77 23.90
C ASP A 15 -15.91 60.12 22.72
N ASP A 16 -15.02 60.92 22.14
CA ASP A 16 -13.96 60.52 21.23
C ASP A 16 -12.88 59.74 22.02
N TYR A 17 -13.08 58.43 22.21
CA TYR A 17 -12.01 57.49 22.55
C TYR A 17 -11.62 56.71 21.30
N LEU A 18 -10.53 57.18 20.67
CA LEU A 18 -9.80 56.56 19.58
C LEU A 18 -9.61 55.05 19.81
N GLU A 19 -10.40 54.21 19.13
CA GLU A 19 -10.07 52.81 18.89
C GLU A 19 -8.81 52.79 18.00
N ALA A 20 -7.71 52.29 18.54
CA ALA A 20 -6.55 51.96 17.74
C ALA A 20 -6.95 50.83 16.79
N GLU A 21 -7.12 51.16 15.51
CA GLU A 21 -7.24 50.18 14.44
C GLU A 21 -5.99 49.29 14.48
N GLU A 22 -6.15 48.06 14.98
CA GLU A 22 -5.14 47.01 14.75
C GLU A 22 -5.08 46.78 13.24
N GLU A 23 -3.96 47.20 12.63
CA GLU A 23 -3.64 46.85 11.26
C GLU A 23 -3.83 45.34 11.07
N PRO A 24 -4.51 44.89 9.99
CA PRO A 24 -4.62 43.48 9.70
C PRO A 24 -3.21 42.89 9.61
N PRO A 25 -2.94 41.73 10.25
CA PRO A 25 -1.60 41.19 10.26
C PRO A 25 -1.15 40.97 8.82
N SER A 26 -0.09 41.68 8.42
CA SER A 26 0.65 41.40 7.19
C SER A 26 0.85 39.89 7.07
N PRO A 27 0.65 39.30 5.89
CA PRO A 27 0.79 37.86 5.72
C PRO A 27 2.20 37.49 6.14
N ALA A 28 2.32 36.85 7.30
CA ALA A 28 3.56 36.29 7.77
C ALA A 28 4.10 35.43 6.64
N ALA A 29 5.25 35.82 6.10
CA ALA A 29 5.96 35.04 5.10
C ALA A 29 6.07 33.62 5.66
N SER A 30 5.33 32.70 5.05
CA SER A 30 5.33 31.30 5.44
C SER A 30 6.76 30.79 5.30
N ASN A 31 7.44 30.53 6.41
CA ASN A 31 8.76 29.90 6.44
C ASN A 31 8.75 28.43 5.99
N HIS A 32 7.75 28.01 5.22
CA HIS A 32 7.76 26.71 4.55
C HIS A 32 8.51 26.88 3.22
N PRO A 33 9.65 26.19 3.01
CA PRO A 33 10.21 26.09 1.67
C PRO A 33 9.10 25.57 0.76
N THR A 34 8.85 26.30 -0.34
CA THR A 34 7.86 25.89 -1.34
C THR A 34 8.19 24.48 -1.80
N ILE A 35 7.31 23.53 -1.48
CA ILE A 35 7.51 22.13 -1.86
C ILE A 35 7.63 22.06 -3.39
N PRO A 36 8.70 21.48 -3.94
CA PRO A 36 8.88 21.39 -5.38
C PRO A 36 7.70 20.71 -6.07
N LEU A 37 7.35 21.22 -7.25
CA LEU A 37 6.34 20.58 -8.08
C LEU A 37 6.89 19.29 -8.67
N HIS A 38 6.13 18.22 -8.46
CA HIS A 38 6.44 16.89 -8.96
C HIS A 38 6.03 16.80 -10.45
N PRO A 39 6.85 16.22 -11.34
CA PRO A 39 6.56 16.14 -12.78
C PRO A 39 5.34 15.25 -13.09
N ILE A 40 4.96 14.36 -12.17
CA ILE A 40 3.76 13.53 -12.24
C ILE A 40 2.78 14.03 -11.18
N ALA A 41 1.73 14.74 -11.60
CA ALA A 41 0.83 15.44 -10.67
C ALA A 41 0.20 14.51 -9.61
N THR A 42 -0.15 13.27 -9.97
CA THR A 42 -0.75 12.29 -9.05
C THR A 42 0.20 11.78 -7.95
N MET A 43 1.50 12.11 -8.04
CA MET A 43 2.52 11.74 -7.06
C MET A 43 2.92 12.93 -6.17
N GLN A 44 2.36 14.13 -6.39
CA GLN A 44 2.70 15.34 -5.63
C GLN A 44 2.54 15.15 -4.12
N ASP A 45 1.40 14.63 -3.67
CA ASP A 45 1.11 14.49 -2.24
C ASP A 45 2.07 13.50 -1.57
N ALA A 46 2.37 12.39 -2.26
CA ALA A 46 3.29 11.37 -1.76
C ALA A 46 4.72 11.89 -1.69
N PHE A 47 5.15 12.68 -2.69
CA PHE A 47 6.43 13.36 -2.68
C PHE A 47 6.52 14.39 -1.56
N ALA A 48 5.50 15.25 -1.42
CA ALA A 48 5.42 16.28 -0.39
C ALA A 48 5.50 15.69 1.01
N GLU A 49 4.75 14.62 1.29
CA GLU A 49 4.79 13.91 2.56
C GLU A 49 6.18 13.29 2.83
N SER A 50 6.80 12.68 1.82
CA SER A 50 8.14 12.11 1.95
C SER A 50 9.22 13.16 2.23
N LEU A 51 9.10 14.34 1.60
CA LEU A 51 10.01 15.48 1.83
C LEU A 51 9.82 16.06 3.24
N ASP A 52 8.57 16.18 3.70
CA ASP A 52 8.24 16.64 5.04
C ASP A 52 8.84 15.71 6.11
N GLU A 53 8.68 14.39 5.95
CA GLU A 53 9.28 13.38 6.82
C GLU A 53 10.81 13.49 6.87
N ALA A 54 11.46 13.63 5.72
CA ALA A 54 12.91 13.73 5.62
C ALA A 54 13.47 15.02 6.24
N THR A 55 12.72 16.14 6.18
CA THR A 55 13.19 17.46 6.64
C THR A 55 12.88 17.74 8.11
N LYS A 56 11.74 17.23 8.64
CA LYS A 56 11.35 17.41 10.04
C LYS A 56 11.96 16.39 10.99
N GLY A 57 12.66 15.36 10.46
CA GLY A 57 13.33 14.35 11.28
C GLY A 57 12.37 13.40 12.02
N SER A 58 11.08 13.38 11.65
CA SER A 58 10.07 12.48 12.22
C SER A 58 10.07 11.10 11.57
N VAL A 59 11.21 10.68 11.01
CA VAL A 59 11.32 9.38 10.34
C VAL A 59 11.44 8.31 11.41
N GLU A 60 10.30 7.86 11.95
CA GLU A 60 10.26 6.53 12.55
C GLU A 60 10.92 5.56 11.56
N GLN A 61 11.89 4.79 12.04
CA GLN A 61 12.64 3.89 11.17
C GLN A 61 11.67 3.01 10.40
N LYS A 62 11.75 3.10 9.07
CA LYS A 62 10.93 2.29 8.18
C LYS A 62 11.21 0.81 8.50
N PRO A 63 10.17 0.02 8.88
CA PRO A 63 10.36 -1.39 9.13
C PRO A 63 10.87 -2.08 7.86
N LYS A 64 11.78 -3.05 7.98
CA LYS A 64 12.15 -3.89 6.85
C LYS A 64 11.03 -4.89 6.55
N LEU A 65 10.79 -5.19 5.27
CA LEU A 65 9.80 -6.19 4.87
C LEU A 65 10.33 -7.61 5.06
N LYS A 66 11.58 -7.85 4.71
CA LYS A 66 12.26 -9.15 4.80
C LYS A 66 13.13 -9.26 6.05
N THR A 67 12.52 -9.21 7.23
CA THR A 67 13.20 -9.56 8.49
C THR A 67 13.28 -11.07 8.73
N LEU A 68 12.40 -11.82 8.07
CA LEU A 68 12.27 -13.28 8.15
C LEU A 68 12.18 -13.85 6.73
N ASP A 69 12.55 -15.12 6.56
CA ASP A 69 12.25 -15.84 5.32
C ASP A 69 10.74 -16.05 5.14
N ALA A 70 10.32 -16.41 3.93
CA ALA A 70 8.92 -16.53 3.58
C ALA A 70 8.17 -17.59 4.41
N LYS A 71 8.85 -18.67 4.80
CA LYS A 71 8.24 -19.74 5.61
C LYS A 71 7.98 -19.23 7.02
N ALA A 72 8.97 -18.58 7.64
CA ALA A 72 8.85 -17.98 8.95
C ALA A 72 7.81 -16.84 8.98
N ARG A 73 7.71 -16.03 7.91
CA ARG A 73 6.63 -15.04 7.76
C ARG A 73 5.25 -15.71 7.71
N ARG A 74 5.12 -16.83 6.97
CA ARG A 74 3.88 -17.61 6.90
C ARG A 74 3.51 -18.22 8.24
N GLU A 75 4.45 -18.87 8.93
CA GLU A 75 4.24 -19.46 10.26
C GLU A 75 3.79 -18.37 11.25
N LYS A 76 4.50 -17.24 11.32
CA LYS A 76 4.12 -16.11 12.17
C LYS A 76 2.69 -15.60 11.88
N LEU A 77 2.33 -15.44 10.61
CA LEU A 77 1.00 -14.99 10.21
C LEU A 77 -0.11 -15.95 10.68
N LEU A 78 0.17 -17.25 10.69
CA LEU A 78 -0.78 -18.28 11.10
C LEU A 78 -0.86 -18.47 12.61
N ASP A 79 0.19 -18.12 13.34
CA ASP A 79 0.20 -18.15 14.82
C ASP A 79 -0.52 -16.94 15.44
N GLU A 80 -0.72 -15.86 14.67
CA GLU A 80 -1.48 -14.68 15.08
C GLU A 80 -2.98 -14.98 15.26
N ASP A 81 -3.63 -14.26 16.18
CA ASP A 81 -5.07 -14.39 16.42
C ASP A 81 -5.91 -13.94 15.21
N LYS A 82 -7.14 -14.47 15.08
CA LYS A 82 -8.05 -14.09 13.98
C LYS A 82 -8.34 -12.58 13.94
N SER A 83 -8.33 -11.91 15.08
CA SER A 83 -8.57 -10.47 15.22
C SER A 83 -7.37 -9.60 14.87
N GLU A 84 -6.18 -10.19 14.70
CA GLU A 84 -4.97 -9.44 14.36
C GLU A 84 -5.11 -8.72 13.02
N GLY A 85 -4.47 -7.56 12.94
CA GLY A 85 -4.49 -6.74 11.73
C GLY A 85 -3.76 -7.40 10.55
N PRO A 86 -3.78 -6.73 9.39
CA PRO A 86 -2.97 -7.15 8.25
C PRO A 86 -1.46 -7.05 8.54
N PRO A 87 -0.64 -8.00 8.05
CA PRO A 87 0.81 -8.01 8.28
C PRO A 87 1.47 -6.76 7.71
N ASN A 88 2.66 -6.37 8.18
CA ASN A 88 3.42 -5.25 7.57
C ASN A 88 2.65 -3.92 7.45
N ARG A 89 1.59 -3.70 8.24
CA ARG A 89 0.79 -2.45 8.23
C ARG A 89 1.68 -1.21 8.42
N LEU A 90 2.66 -1.31 9.31
CA LEU A 90 3.60 -0.24 9.62
C LEU A 90 4.57 0.08 8.47
N TRP A 91 4.86 -0.87 7.57
CA TRP A 91 5.64 -0.57 6.38
C TRP A 91 4.85 0.33 5.42
N ARG A 92 3.54 0.05 5.25
CA ARG A 92 2.66 0.78 4.33
C ARG A 92 2.26 2.15 4.84
N PHE A 93 1.94 2.23 6.13
CA PHE A 93 1.39 3.39 6.80
C PHE A 93 1.97 3.48 8.20
N ARG A 94 3.07 4.21 8.32
CA ARG A 94 3.59 4.62 9.63
C ARG A 94 2.59 5.56 10.32
N PRO A 95 2.63 5.68 11.66
CA PRO A 95 1.86 6.69 12.38
C PRO A 95 1.99 8.07 11.72
N GLY A 96 0.85 8.67 11.34
CA GLY A 96 0.79 9.98 10.68
C GLY A 96 0.92 9.97 9.15
N GLN A 97 1.32 8.86 8.54
CA GLN A 97 1.45 8.71 7.09
C GLN A 97 0.07 8.61 6.41
N LYS A 98 -0.15 9.40 5.35
CA LYS A 98 -1.39 9.39 4.56
C LYS A 98 -1.20 8.71 3.21
N CYS A 99 -0.02 8.80 2.62
CA CYS A 99 0.26 8.23 1.32
C CYS A 99 0.81 6.80 1.45
N HIS A 100 0.36 5.90 0.56
CA HIS A 100 0.86 4.53 0.53
C HIS A 100 2.37 4.49 0.23
N GLU A 101 3.10 3.62 0.91
CA GLU A 101 4.56 3.53 0.79
C GLU A 101 5.06 3.29 -0.64
N LEU A 102 4.49 2.36 -1.40
CA LEU A 102 4.86 2.16 -2.82
C LEU A 102 4.68 3.43 -3.66
N ARG A 103 3.66 4.25 -3.35
CA ARG A 103 3.44 5.51 -4.07
C ARG A 103 4.51 6.54 -3.71
N LYS A 104 4.93 6.57 -2.44
CA LYS A 104 6.01 7.44 -1.96
C LYS A 104 7.34 7.06 -2.61
N LEU A 105 7.69 5.78 -2.59
CA LEU A 105 8.88 5.26 -3.28
C LEU A 105 8.89 5.64 -4.76
N MET A 106 7.79 5.40 -5.47
CA MET A 106 7.71 5.75 -6.90
C MET A 106 7.77 7.27 -7.14
N ALA A 107 7.18 8.08 -6.26
CA ALA A 107 7.28 9.52 -6.32
C ALA A 107 8.73 9.99 -6.13
N GLN A 108 9.45 9.48 -5.13
CA GLN A 108 10.85 9.82 -4.90
C GLN A 108 11.74 9.36 -6.06
N ILE A 109 11.51 8.16 -6.59
CA ILE A 109 12.25 7.61 -7.74
C ILE A 109 12.04 8.48 -8.98
N SER A 110 10.79 8.74 -9.34
CA SER A 110 10.46 9.53 -10.53
C SER A 110 10.92 10.99 -10.42
N PHE A 111 10.86 11.57 -9.22
CA PHE A 111 11.43 12.89 -8.96
C PHE A 111 12.95 12.90 -9.08
N GLY A 112 13.65 11.88 -8.58
CA GLY A 112 15.11 11.77 -8.74
C GLY A 112 15.52 11.67 -10.20
N VAL A 113 14.81 10.91 -11.02
CA VAL A 113 15.03 10.88 -12.48
C VAL A 113 14.78 12.26 -13.11
N TYR A 114 13.73 12.95 -12.69
CA TYR A 114 13.44 14.31 -13.12
C TYR A 114 14.56 15.29 -12.80
N LEU A 115 15.14 15.22 -11.60
CA LEU A 115 16.30 16.04 -11.22
C LEU A 115 17.51 15.77 -12.13
N LEU A 116 17.76 14.51 -12.47
CA LEU A 116 18.88 14.11 -13.31
C LEU A 116 18.73 14.62 -14.74
N ILE A 117 17.59 14.36 -15.40
CA ILE A 117 17.42 14.73 -16.82
C ILE A 117 17.34 16.25 -17.02
N ASN A 118 16.93 17.01 -16.02
CA ASN A 118 16.94 18.48 -16.06
C ASN A 118 18.24 19.07 -15.49
N GLY A 119 19.13 18.25 -14.94
CA GLY A 119 20.35 18.66 -14.23
C GLY A 119 20.12 19.65 -13.11
N MET A 120 19.07 19.44 -12.35
CA MET A 120 18.78 20.16 -11.11
C MET A 120 19.38 19.46 -9.88
N ALA A 121 20.06 18.33 -10.08
CA ALA A 121 20.77 17.63 -9.03
C ALA A 121 22.06 18.39 -8.66
N ASN A 122 22.22 18.71 -7.37
CA ASN A 122 23.48 19.23 -6.85
C ASN A 122 24.63 18.20 -6.98
N SER A 123 24.29 16.92 -6.95
CA SER A 123 25.21 15.80 -7.14
C SER A 123 24.48 14.62 -7.77
N ASN A 124 24.84 14.29 -9.02
CA ASN A 124 24.29 13.12 -9.71
C ASN A 124 24.57 11.84 -8.92
N ALA A 125 25.79 11.69 -8.38
CA ALA A 125 26.18 10.52 -7.58
C ALA A 125 25.31 10.34 -6.33
N GLN A 126 24.97 11.43 -5.65
CA GLN A 126 24.09 11.37 -4.48
C GLN A 126 22.66 10.98 -4.87
N VAL A 127 22.13 11.56 -5.95
CA VAL A 127 20.79 11.19 -6.45
C VAL A 127 20.76 9.72 -6.84
N LEU A 128 21.76 9.21 -7.54
CA LEU A 128 21.85 7.79 -7.91
C LEU A 128 21.91 6.88 -6.68
N SER A 129 22.68 7.24 -5.65
CA SER A 129 22.75 6.47 -4.41
C SER A 129 21.40 6.40 -3.68
N ILE A 130 20.63 7.51 -3.68
CA ILE A 130 19.30 7.55 -3.07
C ILE A 130 18.30 6.73 -3.91
N LEU A 131 18.35 6.89 -5.24
CA LEU A 131 17.51 6.13 -6.16
C LEU A 131 17.71 4.63 -6.01
N GLN A 132 18.96 4.17 -5.89
CA GLN A 132 19.24 2.75 -5.71
C GLN A 132 18.59 2.20 -4.44
N GLY A 133 18.66 2.93 -3.32
CA GLY A 133 17.98 2.52 -2.08
C GLY A 133 16.47 2.35 -2.28
N HIS A 134 15.81 3.29 -2.95
CA HIS A 134 14.38 3.18 -3.22
C HIS A 134 14.02 2.09 -4.23
N ILE A 135 14.88 1.83 -5.21
CA ILE A 135 14.75 0.71 -6.16
C ILE A 135 14.80 -0.61 -5.38
N ASP A 136 15.81 -0.79 -4.52
CA ASP A 136 15.99 -1.98 -3.69
C ASP A 136 14.75 -2.22 -2.81
N GLU A 137 14.12 -1.16 -2.28
CA GLU A 137 12.91 -1.28 -1.47
C GLU A 137 11.67 -1.72 -2.27
N VAL A 138 11.53 -1.29 -3.53
CA VAL A 138 10.46 -1.78 -4.42
C VAL A 138 10.70 -3.24 -4.79
N ASP A 139 11.94 -3.61 -5.07
CA ASP A 139 12.34 -4.98 -5.39
C ASP A 139 12.14 -5.92 -4.18
N GLU A 140 12.53 -5.49 -2.98
CA GLU A 140 12.30 -6.23 -1.72
C GLU A 140 10.80 -6.49 -1.50
N PHE A 141 9.95 -5.48 -1.76
CA PHE A 141 8.51 -5.64 -1.68
C PHE A 141 7.99 -6.69 -2.65
N LEU A 142 8.35 -6.59 -3.93
CA LEU A 142 7.88 -7.51 -4.97
C LEU A 142 8.31 -8.94 -4.64
N GLU A 143 9.57 -9.12 -4.27
CA GLU A 143 10.12 -10.42 -3.92
C GLU A 143 9.41 -11.03 -2.71
N ALA A 144 9.21 -10.26 -1.63
CA ALA A 144 8.51 -10.72 -0.43
C ALA A 144 7.04 -11.10 -0.73
N ALA A 145 6.33 -10.25 -1.47
CA ALA A 145 4.92 -10.47 -1.80
C ALA A 145 4.72 -11.68 -2.71
N MET A 146 5.60 -11.89 -3.70
CA MET A 146 5.58 -13.08 -4.56
C MET A 146 5.83 -14.36 -3.76
N GLU A 147 6.82 -14.37 -2.88
CA GLU A 147 7.10 -15.52 -2.02
C GLU A 147 5.91 -15.86 -1.12
N ASP A 148 5.30 -14.85 -0.50
CA ASP A 148 4.19 -15.01 0.44
C ASP A 148 2.92 -15.53 -0.27
N VAL A 149 2.58 -14.95 -1.44
CA VAL A 149 1.43 -15.43 -2.24
C VAL A 149 1.66 -16.85 -2.75
N ARG A 150 2.89 -17.18 -3.18
CA ARG A 150 3.22 -18.54 -3.63
C ARG A 150 3.07 -19.56 -2.50
N LEU A 151 3.61 -19.27 -1.32
CA LEU A 151 3.49 -20.16 -0.16
C LEU A 151 2.04 -20.32 0.32
N ALA A 152 1.28 -19.23 0.38
CA ALA A 152 -0.14 -19.31 0.72
C ALA A 152 -0.91 -20.15 -0.32
N THR A 153 -0.63 -19.99 -1.60
CA THR A 153 -1.23 -20.78 -2.69
C THR A 153 -0.91 -22.27 -2.53
N GLN A 154 0.33 -22.62 -2.21
CA GLN A 154 0.74 -24.00 -1.97
C GLN A 154 0.00 -24.59 -0.75
N ASP A 155 0.02 -23.91 0.39
CA ASP A 155 -0.64 -24.36 1.63
C ASP A 155 -2.15 -24.57 1.45
N LEU A 156 -2.84 -23.67 0.73
CA LEU A 156 -4.28 -23.85 0.49
C LEU A 156 -4.59 -24.99 -0.50
N ASN A 157 -3.73 -25.23 -1.49
CA ASN A 157 -3.90 -26.40 -2.38
C ASN A 157 -3.71 -27.71 -1.62
N GLU A 158 -2.66 -27.84 -0.81
CA GLU A 158 -2.41 -29.04 0.00
C GLU A 158 -3.61 -29.35 0.90
N ARG A 159 -4.18 -28.33 1.55
CA ARG A 159 -5.39 -28.47 2.37
C ARG A 159 -6.61 -28.91 1.57
N LEU A 160 -6.84 -28.30 0.40
CA LEU A 160 -7.93 -28.71 -0.48
C LEU A 160 -7.78 -30.17 -0.89
N ASP A 161 -6.57 -30.62 -1.22
CA ASP A 161 -6.33 -32.00 -1.63
C ASP A 161 -6.56 -32.99 -0.48
N PHE A 162 -6.18 -32.64 0.75
CA PHE A 162 -6.53 -33.46 1.94
C PHE A 162 -8.04 -33.55 2.18
N LEU A 163 -8.78 -32.47 1.95
CA LEU A 163 -10.24 -32.45 2.16
C LEU A 163 -11.02 -33.08 0.99
N LYS A 164 -10.47 -33.12 -0.24
CA LYS A 164 -11.10 -33.82 -1.37
C LYS A 164 -11.17 -35.33 -1.16
N LEU A 165 -10.12 -35.92 -0.60
CA LEU A 165 -10.02 -37.37 -0.43
C LEU A 165 -11.22 -38.01 0.29
N PRO A 166 -11.68 -37.52 1.46
CA PRO A 166 -12.89 -38.04 2.09
C PRO A 166 -14.16 -37.74 1.28
N MET A 167 -14.21 -36.60 0.60
CA MET A 167 -15.35 -36.18 -0.21
C MET A 167 -15.55 -37.03 -1.47
N GLU A 168 -14.49 -37.62 -2.01
CA GLU A 168 -14.56 -38.58 -3.12
C GLU A 168 -15.06 -39.98 -2.68
N ASN A 169 -15.03 -40.27 -1.37
CA ASN A 169 -15.43 -41.55 -0.79
C ASN A 169 -16.56 -41.38 0.23
N MET A 170 -17.66 -40.76 -0.21
CA MET A 170 -18.72 -40.24 0.67
C MET A 170 -19.32 -41.29 1.60
N GLU A 171 -19.66 -42.48 1.10
CA GLU A 171 -20.28 -43.54 1.89
C GLU A 171 -19.40 -43.95 3.08
N ILE A 172 -18.09 -44.07 2.85
CA ILE A 172 -17.12 -44.43 3.90
C ILE A 172 -16.99 -43.26 4.88
N PHE A 173 -16.92 -42.04 4.36
CA PHE A 173 -16.81 -40.85 5.19
C PHE A 173 -18.01 -40.68 6.14
N GLU A 174 -19.23 -40.86 5.66
CA GLU A 174 -20.46 -40.80 6.47
C GLU A 174 -20.50 -41.91 7.53
N GLN A 175 -20.10 -43.13 7.19
CA GLN A 175 -19.96 -44.22 8.18
C GLN A 175 -18.92 -43.88 9.26
N MET A 176 -17.78 -43.29 8.88
CA MET A 176 -16.78 -42.84 9.84
C MET A 176 -17.31 -41.72 10.73
N LEU A 177 -18.14 -40.83 10.19
CA LEU A 177 -18.82 -39.78 10.95
C LEU A 177 -19.80 -40.34 12.00
N GLU A 178 -20.26 -41.59 11.95
CA GLU A 178 -21.05 -42.14 13.07
C GLU A 178 -20.24 -42.21 14.38
N ASN A 179 -18.90 -42.29 14.29
CA ASN A 179 -18.02 -42.27 15.44
C ASN A 179 -17.84 -40.85 15.99
N ARG A 180 -18.34 -40.61 17.22
CA ARG A 180 -18.25 -39.30 17.90
C ARG A 180 -16.83 -38.75 17.99
N LYS A 181 -15.82 -39.59 18.22
CA LYS A 181 -14.42 -39.15 18.31
C LYS A 181 -13.92 -38.67 16.94
N PHE A 182 -14.27 -39.38 15.87
CA PHE A 182 -13.93 -38.97 14.52
C PHE A 182 -14.63 -37.66 14.13
N ARG A 183 -15.92 -37.50 14.43
CA ARG A 183 -16.62 -36.21 14.19
C ARG A 183 -15.94 -35.04 14.88
N LEU A 184 -15.58 -35.21 16.16
CA LEU A 184 -14.90 -34.16 16.90
C LEU A 184 -13.57 -33.77 16.25
N GLN A 185 -12.79 -34.75 15.76
CA GLN A 185 -11.54 -34.49 15.04
C GLN A 185 -11.75 -33.71 13.73
N ILE A 186 -12.84 -34.00 12.99
CA ILE A 186 -13.20 -33.25 11.79
C ILE A 186 -13.55 -31.80 12.13
N VAL A 187 -14.41 -31.58 13.13
CA VAL A 187 -14.80 -30.23 13.58
C VAL A 187 -13.59 -29.44 14.07
N GLU A 188 -12.73 -30.03 14.91
CA GLU A 188 -11.50 -29.39 15.37
C GLU A 188 -10.53 -29.08 14.23
N GLY A 189 -10.45 -29.96 13.23
CA GLY A 189 -9.68 -29.76 12.00
C GLY A 189 -10.21 -28.56 11.20
N ASN A 190 -11.53 -28.49 11.01
CA ASN A 190 -12.18 -27.40 10.28
C ASN A 190 -11.96 -26.06 10.95
N VAL A 191 -12.08 -25.98 12.29
CA VAL A 191 -11.77 -24.74 13.04
C VAL A 191 -10.33 -24.25 12.78
N LYS A 192 -9.36 -25.16 12.66
CA LYS A 192 -7.97 -24.80 12.31
C LYS A 192 -7.84 -24.31 10.87
N ILE A 193 -8.54 -24.94 9.92
CA ILE A 193 -8.51 -24.50 8.52
C ILE A 193 -9.21 -23.14 8.37
N GLU A 194 -10.32 -22.90 9.06
CA GLU A 194 -10.99 -21.59 9.10
C GLU A 194 -10.07 -20.49 9.66
N HIS A 195 -9.30 -20.79 10.70
CA HIS A 195 -8.29 -19.88 11.23
C HIS A 195 -7.27 -19.50 10.17
N ILE A 196 -6.73 -20.51 9.48
CA ILE A 196 -5.75 -20.32 8.43
C ILE A 196 -6.35 -19.52 7.27
N LEU A 197 -7.58 -19.83 6.87
CA LEU A 197 -8.29 -19.09 5.83
C LEU A 197 -8.51 -17.63 6.22
N SER A 198 -8.88 -17.37 7.48
CA SER A 198 -9.04 -16.02 8.02
C SER A 198 -7.74 -15.22 7.95
N ARG A 199 -6.65 -15.73 8.53
CA ARG A 199 -5.34 -15.06 8.50
C ARG A 199 -4.82 -14.86 7.07
N THR A 200 -4.97 -15.87 6.22
CA THR A 200 -4.58 -15.79 4.80
C THR A 200 -5.38 -14.74 4.07
N SER A 201 -6.69 -14.68 4.27
CA SER A 201 -7.56 -13.69 3.61
C SER A 201 -7.24 -12.26 4.05
N THR A 202 -6.90 -12.06 5.33
CA THR A 202 -6.46 -10.76 5.87
C THR A 202 -5.17 -10.29 5.20
N ALA A 203 -4.14 -11.14 5.13
CA ALA A 203 -2.89 -10.81 4.45
C ALA A 203 -3.10 -10.57 2.95
N HIS A 204 -3.87 -11.45 2.30
CA HIS A 204 -4.14 -11.39 0.87
C HIS A 204 -4.91 -10.13 0.44
N THR A 205 -5.91 -9.72 1.24
CA THR A 205 -6.65 -8.48 1.00
C THR A 205 -5.73 -7.26 1.01
N GLN A 206 -4.73 -7.26 1.90
CA GLN A 206 -3.70 -6.25 1.88
C GLN A 206 -2.86 -6.33 0.62
N THR A 207 -2.33 -7.51 0.27
CA THR A 207 -1.46 -7.69 -0.89
C THR A 207 -2.13 -7.18 -2.17
N ILE A 208 -3.43 -7.43 -2.36
CA ILE A 208 -4.21 -6.89 -3.48
C ILE A 208 -4.18 -5.35 -3.53
N ARG A 209 -4.33 -4.68 -2.38
CA ARG A 209 -4.29 -3.20 -2.32
C ARG A 209 -2.90 -2.68 -2.67
N ASP A 210 -1.87 -3.35 -2.16
CA ASP A 210 -0.49 -2.96 -2.40
C ASP A 210 -0.12 -3.15 -3.89
N ILE A 211 -0.54 -4.26 -4.52
CA ILE A 211 -0.42 -4.51 -5.96
C ILE A 211 -1.09 -3.39 -6.77
N SER A 212 -2.32 -3.02 -6.41
CA SER A 212 -3.07 -1.98 -7.12
C SER A 212 -2.36 -0.62 -7.08
N GLU A 213 -1.82 -0.24 -5.91
CA GLU A 213 -1.00 0.97 -5.78
C GLU A 213 0.27 0.89 -6.62
N GLY A 214 0.99 -0.24 -6.57
CA GLY A 214 2.20 -0.49 -7.35
C GLY A 214 1.97 -0.42 -8.86
N LEU A 215 0.95 -1.11 -9.39
CA LEU A 215 0.57 -1.07 -10.80
C LEU A 215 0.28 0.35 -11.27
N ARG A 216 -0.52 1.10 -10.50
CA ARG A 216 -0.86 2.47 -10.86
C ARG A 216 0.38 3.36 -10.89
N ALA A 217 1.22 3.27 -9.87
CA ALA A 217 2.42 4.09 -9.76
C ALA A 217 3.44 3.76 -10.87
N ALA A 218 3.71 2.48 -11.13
CA ALA A 218 4.60 2.03 -12.20
C ALA A 218 4.09 2.46 -13.59
N LYS A 219 2.78 2.35 -13.84
CA LYS A 219 2.17 2.82 -15.09
C LYS A 219 2.33 4.33 -15.30
N GLN A 220 2.08 5.13 -14.26
CA GLN A 220 2.25 6.58 -14.33
C GLN A 220 3.71 6.97 -14.57
N PHE A 221 4.65 6.28 -13.93
CA PHE A 221 6.07 6.52 -14.16
C PHE A 221 6.53 6.09 -15.56
N SER A 222 6.04 4.96 -16.06
CA SER A 222 6.29 4.51 -17.44
C SER A 222 5.84 5.55 -18.47
N GLN A 223 4.65 6.15 -18.27
CA GLN A 223 4.15 7.23 -19.13
C GLN A 223 5.02 8.48 -19.08
N TYR A 224 5.52 8.84 -17.91
CA TYR A 224 6.46 9.94 -17.74
C TYR A 224 7.78 9.69 -18.48
N LEU A 225 8.35 8.49 -18.34
CA LEU A 225 9.58 8.10 -19.06
C LEU A 225 9.37 8.12 -20.57
N ALA A 226 8.26 7.57 -21.07
CA ALA A 226 7.94 7.60 -22.50
C ALA A 226 7.82 9.05 -23.04
N SER A 227 7.23 9.95 -22.25
CA SER A 227 7.08 11.36 -22.63
C SER A 227 8.41 12.12 -22.70
N ASN A 228 9.43 11.66 -21.98
CA ASN A 228 10.76 12.29 -21.93
C ASN A 228 11.81 11.56 -22.79
N GLU A 229 11.44 10.47 -23.46
CA GLU A 229 12.36 9.59 -24.19
C GLU A 229 13.14 10.32 -25.29
N LYS A 230 12.53 11.29 -25.97
CA LYS A 230 13.16 12.04 -27.07
C LYS A 230 13.59 13.45 -26.67
N GLY A 231 13.78 13.69 -25.38
CA GLY A 231 14.16 15.02 -24.87
C GLY A 231 15.57 15.45 -25.30
N GLN A 232 15.78 16.76 -25.45
CA GLN A 232 17.08 17.36 -25.80
C GLN A 232 18.18 17.03 -24.77
N TRP A 233 17.77 16.80 -23.52
CA TRP A 233 18.66 16.38 -22.43
C TRP A 233 19.53 15.17 -22.78
N ARG A 234 19.10 14.27 -23.67
CA ARG A 234 19.91 13.12 -24.10
C ARG A 234 21.22 13.53 -24.79
N GLN A 235 21.21 14.64 -25.52
CA GLN A 235 22.41 15.17 -26.17
C GLN A 235 23.24 16.01 -25.20
N GLU A 236 22.58 16.76 -24.33
CA GLU A 236 23.20 17.68 -23.38
C GLU A 236 23.80 16.97 -22.16
N ARG A 237 23.28 15.78 -21.81
CA ARG A 237 23.58 15.03 -20.58
C ARG A 237 23.77 13.55 -20.88
N SER A 238 24.77 13.27 -21.71
CA SER A 238 25.10 11.89 -22.11
C SER A 238 25.40 10.95 -20.92
N ASP A 239 25.86 11.49 -19.78
CA ASP A 239 26.13 10.76 -18.54
C ASP A 239 24.87 10.24 -17.83
N VAL A 240 23.70 10.79 -18.13
CA VAL A 240 22.40 10.41 -17.54
C VAL A 240 21.63 9.44 -18.44
N VAL A 241 22.04 9.26 -19.69
CA VAL A 241 21.34 8.42 -20.68
C VAL A 241 21.21 6.98 -20.22
N ASP A 242 22.32 6.37 -19.79
CA ASP A 242 22.33 4.98 -19.33
C ASP A 242 21.44 4.78 -18.09
N VAL A 243 21.42 5.76 -17.19
CA VAL A 243 20.57 5.75 -15.99
C VAL A 243 19.09 5.80 -16.39
N PHE A 244 18.73 6.69 -17.32
CA PHE A 244 17.35 6.82 -17.77
C PHE A 244 16.87 5.54 -18.47
N ASP A 245 17.71 4.94 -19.30
CA ASP A 245 17.38 3.70 -20.01
C ASP A 245 17.31 2.50 -19.03
N ALA A 246 18.16 2.46 -18.00
CA ALA A 246 18.02 1.51 -16.89
C ALA A 246 16.69 1.70 -16.13
N MET A 247 16.28 2.95 -15.87
CA MET A 247 15.02 3.24 -15.20
C MET A 247 13.79 2.86 -16.02
N LYS A 248 13.85 2.94 -17.35
CA LYS A 248 12.82 2.35 -18.23
C LYS A 248 12.74 0.85 -18.01
N GLY A 249 13.87 0.15 -18.03
CA GLY A 249 13.95 -1.29 -17.78
C GLY A 249 13.38 -1.68 -16.41
N ASN A 250 13.77 -0.98 -15.35
CA ASN A 250 13.25 -1.21 -14.00
C ASN A 250 11.74 -1.00 -13.94
N THR A 251 11.24 0.09 -14.51
CA THR A 251 9.79 0.39 -14.49
C THR A 251 8.96 -0.64 -15.25
N GLU A 252 9.47 -1.11 -16.39
CA GLU A 252 8.86 -2.21 -17.14
C GLU A 252 8.90 -3.53 -16.36
N GLY A 253 10.05 -3.85 -15.75
CA GLY A 253 10.21 -5.01 -14.88
C GLY A 253 9.24 -5.01 -13.70
N TRP A 254 9.11 -3.89 -13.00
CA TRP A 254 8.14 -3.72 -11.92
C TRP A 254 6.70 -3.88 -12.40
N TYR A 255 6.33 -3.24 -13.51
CA TYR A 255 4.98 -3.39 -14.06
C TYR A 255 4.64 -4.86 -14.34
N ASN A 256 5.54 -5.58 -15.00
CA ASN A 256 5.38 -7.01 -15.29
C ASN A 256 5.31 -7.86 -14.01
N ALA A 257 6.16 -7.58 -13.02
CA ALA A 257 6.15 -8.27 -11.73
C ALA A 257 4.85 -8.06 -10.97
N PHE A 258 4.33 -6.82 -10.92
CA PHE A 258 3.04 -6.52 -10.33
C PHE A 258 1.88 -7.22 -11.05
N THR A 259 1.89 -7.28 -12.39
CA THR A 259 0.86 -8.01 -13.16
C THR A 259 0.93 -9.52 -12.92
N ALA A 260 2.14 -10.09 -12.83
CA ALA A 260 2.32 -11.49 -12.47
C ALA A 260 1.80 -11.79 -11.05
N LEU A 261 2.09 -10.88 -10.12
CA LEU A 261 1.62 -10.97 -8.74
C LEU A 261 0.08 -10.82 -8.65
N GLU A 262 -0.54 -9.92 -9.42
CA GLU A 262 -2.00 -9.80 -9.54
C GLU A 262 -2.65 -11.10 -10.02
N SER A 263 -2.05 -11.75 -11.02
CA SER A 263 -2.52 -13.04 -11.54
C SER A 263 -2.45 -14.14 -10.48
N GLN A 264 -1.32 -14.24 -9.75
CA GLN A 264 -1.16 -15.19 -8.64
C GLN A 264 -2.14 -14.89 -7.49
N SER A 265 -2.34 -13.61 -7.17
CA SER A 265 -3.32 -13.17 -6.18
C SER A 265 -4.75 -13.56 -6.55
N THR A 266 -5.11 -13.51 -7.84
CA THR A 266 -6.43 -13.95 -8.31
C THR A 266 -6.62 -15.46 -8.11
N LEU A 267 -5.58 -16.26 -8.37
CA LEU A 267 -5.60 -17.71 -8.09
C LEU A 267 -5.79 -17.98 -6.60
N LEU A 268 -5.10 -17.25 -5.73
CA LEU A 268 -5.22 -17.37 -4.28
C LEU A 268 -6.63 -17.02 -3.80
N SER A 269 -7.25 -15.96 -4.33
CA SER A 269 -8.66 -15.63 -4.03
C SER A 269 -9.60 -16.80 -4.36
N GLY A 270 -9.42 -17.43 -5.52
CA GLY A 270 -10.19 -18.60 -5.92
C GLY A 270 -9.95 -19.83 -5.04
N LEU A 271 -8.75 -20.01 -4.50
CA LEU A 271 -8.45 -21.06 -3.51
C LEU A 271 -9.15 -20.79 -2.17
N CYS A 272 -9.09 -19.56 -1.67
CA CYS A 272 -9.78 -19.18 -0.43
C CYS A 272 -11.28 -19.49 -0.51
N VAL A 273 -11.94 -19.13 -1.61
CA VAL A 273 -13.37 -19.41 -1.81
C VAL A 273 -13.64 -20.91 -1.85
N ARG A 274 -12.89 -21.67 -2.65
CA ARG A 274 -13.07 -23.13 -2.77
C ARG A 274 -12.88 -23.84 -1.43
N LEU A 275 -11.86 -23.46 -0.66
CA LEU A 275 -11.58 -24.06 0.64
C LEU A 275 -12.69 -23.71 1.64
N SER A 276 -13.16 -22.47 1.66
CA SER A 276 -14.32 -22.06 2.46
C SER A 276 -15.56 -22.91 2.17
N THR A 277 -15.90 -23.07 0.88
CA THR A 277 -17.04 -23.90 0.46
C THR A 277 -16.87 -25.36 0.88
N MET A 278 -15.67 -25.92 0.75
CA MET A 278 -15.39 -27.30 1.13
C MET A 278 -15.54 -27.53 2.65
N ILE A 279 -15.10 -26.58 3.47
CA ILE A 279 -15.27 -26.64 4.93
C ILE A 279 -16.75 -26.64 5.29
N VAL A 280 -17.54 -25.69 4.76
CA VAL A 280 -18.98 -25.59 5.02
C VAL A 280 -19.69 -26.90 4.68
N GLU A 281 -19.31 -27.52 3.56
CA GLU A 281 -19.90 -28.75 3.07
C GLU A 281 -19.52 -29.97 3.93
N ILE A 282 -18.31 -30.00 4.50
CA ILE A 282 -17.89 -31.01 5.47
C ILE A 282 -18.57 -30.81 6.84
N ASP A 283 -18.65 -29.57 7.32
CA ASP A 283 -19.29 -29.23 8.60
C ASP A 283 -20.78 -29.59 8.60
N LYS A 284 -21.47 -29.32 7.49
CA LYS A 284 -22.87 -29.72 7.31
C LYS A 284 -23.04 -31.22 7.52
N ARG A 285 -22.20 -32.05 6.90
CA ARG A 285 -22.24 -33.52 7.06
C ARG A 285 -21.90 -33.97 8.47
N ALA A 286 -20.93 -33.31 9.10
CA ALA A 286 -20.55 -33.62 10.48
C ALA A 286 -21.66 -33.24 11.48
N GLY A 287 -22.50 -32.25 11.15
CA GLY A 287 -23.63 -31.80 11.97
C GLY A 287 -24.96 -32.51 11.70
N GLU A 288 -25.13 -33.16 10.56
CA GLU A 288 -26.33 -33.93 10.21
C GLU A 288 -26.44 -35.28 10.97
N ASN A 289 -25.37 -35.73 11.64
CA ASN A 289 -25.24 -37.06 12.26
C ASN A 289 -24.95 -37.07 13.78
#